data_AF-A0A1G2BTM7-F1
#
_entry.id   AF-A0A1G2BTM7-F1
#
_cell.length_a   1.000
_cell.length_b   1.000
_cell.length_c   1.000
_cell.angle_alpha   90.00
_cell.angle_beta   90.00
_cell.angle_gamma   90.00
#
_symmetry.space_group_name_H-M   'P 1'
#
loop_
_entity.id
_entity.type
_entity.pdbx_description
1 polymer ?
#
loop_
_entity_poly.entity_id
_entity_poly.type
_entity_poly.pdbx_seq_one_letter_code
_entity_poly.pdbx_strand_id
1 'polypeptide(L)'
;MPVVNFSITKPLERDIKEVIKKRGFTSKAEFFRFAAWGAIKDFRHPQETIDERFEREMTELGETLSKKLRGKKLPSPEEQLADLL
;
A
#
# COMPACT_ATOMS: atom_id res chain seq x y z
N MET A 1 -6.95 13.52 12.68
CA MET A 1 -6.96 12.99 11.29
C MET A 1 -7.12 14.17 10.34
N PRO A 2 -6.18 14.40 9.41
CA PRO A 2 -6.35 15.44 8.39
C PRO A 2 -7.45 15.03 7.40
N VAL A 3 -8.33 15.98 7.08
CA VAL A 3 -9.36 15.82 6.05
C VAL A 3 -8.99 16.71 4.88
N VAL A 4 -8.93 16.15 3.67
CA VAL A 4 -8.65 16.88 2.44
C VAL A 4 -9.93 16.95 1.62
N ASN A 5 -10.42 18.17 1.41
CA ASN A 5 -11.59 18.44 0.58
C ASN A 5 -11.14 19.01 -0.76
N PHE A 6 -11.61 18.42 -1.85
CA PHE A 6 -11.33 18.90 -3.19
C PHE A 6 -12.51 18.60 -4.11
N SER A 7 -12.58 19.36 -5.19
CA SER A 7 -13.61 19.19 -6.22
C SER A 7 -13.02 18.49 -7.42
N ILE A 8 -13.82 17.65 -8.07
CA ILE A 8 -13.47 17.05 -9.36
C ILE A 8 -14.56 17.36 -10.38
N THR A 9 -14.16 17.39 -11.65
CA THR A 9 -15.12 17.59 -12.74
C THR A 9 -16.01 16.35 -12.90
N LYS A 10 -17.23 16.55 -13.40
CA LYS A 10 -18.19 15.45 -13.63
C LYS A 10 -17.64 14.35 -14.56
N PRO A 11 -16.93 14.66 -15.66
CA PRO A 11 -16.32 13.62 -16.49
C PRO A 11 -15.32 12.76 -15.71
N LEU A 12 -14.43 13.40 -14.96
CA LEU A 12 -13.44 12.70 -14.14
C LEU A 12 -14.11 11.84 -13.04
N GLU A 13 -15.19 12.32 -12.45
CA GLU A 13 -15.96 11.53 -11.48
C GLU A 13 -16.52 10.24 -12.08
N ARG A 14 -17.01 10.30 -13.33
CA ARG A 14 -17.52 9.12 -14.03
C ARG A 14 -16.40 8.09 -14.23
N ASP A 15 -15.26 8.53 -14.71
CA ASP A 15 -14.11 7.65 -14.98
C ASP A 15 -13.58 7.01 -13.69
N ILE A 16 -13.52 7.79 -12.59
CA ILE A 16 -13.16 7.27 -11.26
C ILE A 16 -14.15 6.20 -10.79
N LYS A 17 -15.45 6.41 -10.97
CA LYS A 17 -16.47 5.40 -10.58
C LYS A 17 -16.29 4.10 -11.35
N GLU A 18 -15.95 4.16 -12.63
CA GLU A 18 -15.67 2.96 -13.42
C GLU A 18 -14.43 2.23 -12.92
N VAL A 19 -13.35 2.95 -12.63
CA VAL A 19 -12.12 2.35 -12.10
C VAL A 19 -12.36 1.71 -10.74
N ILE A 20 -13.09 2.38 -9.84
CA ILE A 20 -13.48 1.84 -8.54
C ILE A 20 -14.17 0.48 -8.70
N LYS A 21 -15.15 0.39 -9.61
CA LYS A 21 -15.88 -0.85 -9.88
C LYS A 21 -14.98 -1.93 -10.50
N LYS A 22 -14.14 -1.57 -11.47
CA LYS A 22 -13.26 -2.52 -12.19
C LYS A 22 -12.15 -3.08 -11.30
N ARG A 23 -11.63 -2.27 -10.37
CA ARG A 23 -10.50 -2.62 -9.49
C ARG A 23 -10.92 -3.09 -8.10
N GLY A 24 -12.22 -3.08 -7.80
CA GLY A 24 -12.77 -3.60 -6.54
C GLY A 24 -12.55 -2.69 -5.33
N PHE A 25 -12.37 -1.38 -5.53
CA PHE A 25 -12.27 -0.45 -4.41
C PHE A 25 -13.62 -0.30 -3.70
N THR A 26 -13.60 -0.25 -2.38
CA THR A 26 -14.78 -0.12 -1.51
C THR A 26 -15.36 1.29 -1.53
N SER A 27 -14.53 2.31 -1.77
CA SER A 27 -14.96 3.72 -1.76
C SER A 27 -14.05 4.64 -2.57
N LYS A 28 -14.55 5.84 -2.90
CA LYS A 28 -13.73 6.93 -3.46
C LYS A 28 -12.57 7.30 -2.54
N ALA A 29 -12.82 7.33 -1.22
CA ALA A 29 -11.80 7.66 -0.24
C ALA A 29 -10.64 6.65 -0.26
N GLU A 30 -10.96 5.36 -0.35
CA GLU A 30 -9.94 4.32 -0.50
C GLU A 30 -9.14 4.50 -1.80
N PHE A 31 -9.82 4.67 -2.93
CA PHE A 31 -9.17 4.92 -4.21
C PHE A 31 -8.17 6.08 -4.15
N PHE A 32 -8.57 7.23 -3.59
CA PHE A 32 -7.69 8.39 -3.48
C PHE A 32 -6.53 8.19 -2.49
N ARG A 33 -6.72 7.41 -1.42
CA ARG A 33 -5.60 7.04 -0.51
C ARG A 33 -4.56 6.22 -1.25
N PHE A 34 -4.97 5.23 -2.04
CA PHE A 34 -4.05 4.43 -2.84
C PHE A 34 -3.37 5.23 -3.95
N ALA A 35 -4.10 6.11 -4.62
CA ALA A 35 -3.53 7.00 -5.63
C ALA A 35 -2.48 7.94 -5.02
N ALA A 36 -2.78 8.55 -3.87
CA ALA A 36 -1.83 9.39 -3.14
C ALA A 36 -0.60 8.60 -2.69
N TRP A 37 -0.79 7.38 -2.19
CA TRP A 37 0.31 6.49 -1.83
C TRP A 37 1.22 6.16 -3.02
N GLY A 38 0.62 5.81 -4.16
CA GLY A 38 1.35 5.57 -5.41
C GLY A 38 2.17 6.79 -5.83
N ALA A 39 1.53 7.97 -5.86
CA ALA A 39 2.21 9.22 -6.20
C ALA A 39 3.35 9.56 -5.22
N ILE A 40 3.20 9.29 -3.92
CA ILE A 40 4.27 9.47 -2.92
C ILE A 40 5.43 8.52 -3.20
N LYS A 41 5.15 7.25 -3.54
CA LYS A 41 6.17 6.25 -3.86
C LYS A 41 6.96 6.68 -5.10
N ASP A 42 6.27 7.09 -6.15
CA ASP A 42 6.88 7.59 -7.38
C ASP A 42 7.69 8.87 -7.15
N PHE A 43 7.21 9.77 -6.27
CA PHE A 43 7.92 11.01 -5.93
C PHE A 43 9.16 10.78 -5.08
N ARG A 44 9.14 9.82 -4.15
CA ARG A 44 10.28 9.50 -3.28
C ARG A 44 11.36 8.70 -4.00
N HIS A 45 10.96 7.89 -4.98
CA HIS A 45 11.85 6.99 -5.70
C HIS A 45 11.62 7.10 -7.23
N PRO A 46 11.80 8.28 -7.82
CA PRO A 46 11.66 8.44 -9.26
C PRO A 46 12.74 7.59 -9.95
N GLN A 47 12.34 6.81 -10.95
CA GLN A 47 13.24 5.93 -11.75
C GLN A 47 13.73 4.66 -11.06
N GLU A 48 13.21 4.30 -9.88
CA GLU A 48 13.62 3.05 -9.24
C GLU A 48 13.15 1.83 -10.05
N THR A 49 14.09 0.95 -10.35
CA THR A 49 13.83 -0.33 -11.01
C THR A 49 13.10 -1.30 -10.08
N ILE A 50 12.49 -2.33 -10.65
CA ILE A 50 11.80 -3.36 -9.85
C ILE A 50 12.77 -4.05 -8.89
N ASP A 51 14.01 -4.28 -9.33
CA ASP A 51 15.05 -4.97 -8.56
C ASP A 51 15.51 -4.13 -7.37
N GLU A 52 15.81 -2.84 -7.57
CA GLU A 52 16.17 -1.90 -6.50
C GLU A 52 15.05 -1.80 -5.45
N ARG A 53 13.80 -1.77 -5.93
CA ARG A 53 12.62 -1.74 -5.06
C ARG A 53 12.48 -3.01 -4.23
N PHE A 54 12.69 -4.17 -4.85
CA PHE A 54 12.62 -5.46 -4.18
C PHE A 54 13.71 -5.58 -3.12
N GLU A 55 14.95 -5.19 -3.42
CA GLU A 55 16.05 -5.19 -2.46
C GLU A 55 15.77 -4.28 -1.26
N ARG A 56 15.24 -3.07 -1.50
CA ARG A 56 14.85 -2.17 -0.40
C ARG A 56 13.75 -2.77 0.46
N GLU A 57 12.67 -3.26 -0.14
CA GLU A 57 11.53 -3.84 0.60
C GLU A 57 11.97 -5.07 1.41
N MET A 58 12.86 -5.91 0.87
CA MET A 58 13.46 -7.04 1.58
C MET A 58 14.36 -6.60 2.74
N THR A 59 15.12 -5.52 2.55
CA THR A 59 15.99 -4.96 3.60
C THR A 59 15.15 -4.39 4.74
N GLU A 60 14.14 -3.57 4.43
CA GLU A 60 13.22 -2.99 5.41
C GLU A 60 12.44 -4.07 6.17
N LEU A 61 12.00 -5.12 5.47
CA LEU A 61 11.33 -6.26 6.08
C LEU A 61 12.30 -7.01 7.02
N GLY A 62 13.52 -7.28 6.58
CA GLY A 62 14.56 -7.92 7.38
C GLY A 62 14.87 -7.14 8.66
N GLU A 63 15.01 -5.81 8.57
CA GLU A 63 15.17 -4.95 9.73
C GLU A 63 13.95 -4.99 10.66
N THR A 64 12.75 -4.94 10.10
CA THR A 64 11.51 -4.93 10.88
C THR A 64 11.31 -6.26 11.61
N LEU A 65 11.57 -7.38 10.95
CA LEU A 65 11.54 -8.70 11.55
C LEU A 65 12.62 -8.84 12.62
N SER A 66 13.84 -8.38 12.37
CA SER A 66 14.93 -8.39 13.36
C SER A 66 14.58 -7.56 14.61
N LYS A 67 14.02 -6.36 14.41
CA LYS A 67 13.57 -5.47 15.49
C LYS A 67 12.40 -6.06 16.30
N LYS A 68 11.42 -6.68 15.63
CA LYS A 68 10.24 -7.27 16.29
C LYS A 68 10.56 -8.59 16.98
N LEU A 69 11.39 -9.43 16.38
CA LEU A 69 11.68 -10.76 16.89
C LEU A 69 12.79 -10.75 17.93
N ARG A 70 13.73 -9.77 17.93
CA ARG A 70 14.82 -9.65 18.92
C ARG A 70 15.51 -11.00 19.25
N GLY A 71 15.73 -11.86 18.25
CA GLY A 71 16.33 -13.19 18.42
C GLY A 71 15.35 -14.33 18.78
N LYS A 72 14.04 -14.08 18.85
CA LYS A 72 13.00 -15.12 18.94
C LYS A 72 12.76 -15.75 17.57
N LYS A 73 12.41 -17.04 17.55
CA LYS A 73 12.06 -17.74 16.31
C LYS A 73 10.83 -17.10 15.67
N LEU A 74 10.85 -16.97 14.35
CA LEU A 74 9.68 -16.63 13.57
C LEU A 74 8.63 -17.74 13.78
N PRO A 75 7.39 -17.42 14.16
CA PRO A 75 6.31 -18.41 14.27
C PRO A 75 6.09 -19.12 12.92
N SER A 76 5.61 -20.36 12.95
CA SER A 76 5.32 -21.09 11.71
C SER A 76 4.19 -20.42 10.91
N PRO A 77 4.08 -20.67 9.60
CA PRO A 77 2.97 -20.15 8.81
C PRO A 77 1.59 -20.51 9.38
N GLU A 78 1.44 -21.72 9.97
CA GLU A 78 0.19 -22.11 10.63
C GLU A 78 -0.10 -21.25 11.87
N GLU A 79 0.92 -20.93 12.67
CA GLU A 79 0.80 -20.06 13.85
C GLU A 79 0.51 -18.60 13.47
N GLN A 80 1.07 -18.13 12.35
CA GLN A 80 0.84 -16.77 11.85
C GLN A 80 -0.57 -16.56 11.30
N LEU A 81 -1.18 -17.60 10.74
CA LEU A 81 -2.50 -17.57 10.12
C LEU A 81 -3.63 -17.99 11.07
N ALA A 82 -3.30 -18.39 12.31
CA ALA A 82 -4.27 -18.86 13.29
C ALA A 82 -5.33 -17.80 13.68
N ASP A 83 -5.01 -16.50 13.58
CA ASP A 83 -5.95 -15.41 13.88
C ASP A 83 -6.85 -15.03 12.68
N LEU A 84 -6.59 -15.58 11.50
CA LEU A 84 -7.32 -15.28 10.24
C LEU A 84 -8.27 -16.41 9.82
N LEU A 85 -8.25 -17.55 10.52
CA LEU A 85 -9.11 -18.71 10.33
C LEU A 85 -10.05 -18.89 11.53
#